data_AF-A0A4S1FW59-F1
#
_entry.id   AF-A0A4S1FW59-F1
#
_cell.length_a   1.000
_cell.length_b   1.000
_cell.length_c   1.000
_cell.angle_alpha   90.00
_cell.angle_beta   90.00
_cell.angle_gamma   90.00
#
_symmetry.space_group_name_H-M   'P 1'
#
loop_
_entity.id
_entity.type
_entity.pdbx_description
1 polymer ?
#
loop_
_entity_poly.entity_id
_entity_poly.type
_entity_poly.pdbx_seq_one_letter_code
_entity_poly.pdbx_strand_id
1 'polypeptide(L)' 'GSILDRARAHQPGFEDIAIAATAEVHALTILTVNERHFAPLGVPMLNPLKALPPLPAT' A
#
# COMPACT_ATOMS: atom_id res chain seq x y z
N GLY A 1 10.09 -12.67 3.08
CA GLY A 1 8.95 -12.44 2.18
C GLY A 1 9.05 -11.00 1.75
N SER A 2 8.95 -10.69 0.46
CA SER A 2 9.43 -9.43 -0.13
C SER A 2 8.94 -8.16 0.58
N ILE A 3 7.69 -8.13 1.07
CA ILE A 3 7.14 -7.00 1.85
C ILE A 3 7.82 -6.87 3.23
N LEU A 4 7.98 -7.96 3.96
CA LEU A 4 8.68 -7.97 5.26
C LEU A 4 10.16 -7.56 5.11
N ASP A 5 10.79 -7.93 4.00
CA ASP A 5 12.18 -7.57 3.72
C ASP A 5 12.32 -6.07 3.42
N ARG A 6 11.36 -5.47 2.71
CA ARG A 6 11.27 -4.01 2.48
C ARG A 6 10.95 -3.23 3.76
N ALA A 7 10.08 -3.77 4.61
CA ALA A 7 9.67 -3.17 5.88
C ALA A 7 10.84 -2.96 6.86
N ARG A 8 11.80 -3.90 6.89
CA ARG A 8 12.94 -3.86 7.82
C ARG A 8 13.78 -2.59 7.75
N ALA A 9 13.80 -1.91 6.60
CA ALA A 9 14.54 -0.67 6.42
C ALA A 9 13.82 0.58 6.98
N HIS A 10 12.51 0.51 7.26
CA HIS A 10 11.68 1.69 7.57
C HIS A 10 10.71 1.52 8.76
N GLN A 11 10.74 0.38 9.46
CA GLN A 11 9.92 0.07 10.65
C GLN A 11 8.39 0.39 10.53
N PRO A 12 7.69 -0.04 9.46
CA PRO A 12 6.23 0.05 9.42
C PRO A 12 5.60 -0.88 10.47
N GLY A 13 4.38 -0.56 10.89
CA GLY A 13 3.61 -1.39 11.81
C GLY A 13 3.24 -2.73 11.19
N PHE A 14 2.88 -3.71 12.03
CA PHE A 14 2.42 -5.02 11.55
C PHE A 14 1.16 -4.88 10.68
N GLU A 15 0.28 -3.94 11.04
CA GLU A 15 -0.93 -3.57 10.32
C GLU A 15 -0.64 -3.08 8.89
N ASP A 16 0.37 -2.23 8.71
CA ASP A 16 0.76 -1.72 7.39
C ASP A 16 1.27 -2.86 6.51
N ILE A 17 2.05 -3.79 7.09
CA ILE A 17 2.54 -4.99 6.40
C ILE A 17 1.38 -5.90 5.99
N ALA A 18 0.42 -6.15 6.89
CA ALA A 18 -0.72 -7.03 6.62
C ALA A 18 -1.64 -6.46 5.52
N ILE A 19 -1.89 -5.15 5.54
CA ILE A 19 -2.64 -4.45 4.49
C ILE A 19 -1.89 -4.53 3.16
N ALA A 20 -0.59 -4.23 3.14
CA ALA A 20 0.23 -4.30 1.93
C ALA A 20 0.28 -5.70 1.32
N ALA A 21 0.42 -6.74 2.14
CA ALA A 21 0.43 -8.12 1.69
C ALA A 21 -0.92 -8.53 1.10
N THR A 22 -2.01 -8.12 1.72
CA THR A 22 -3.36 -8.35 1.19
C THR A 22 -3.53 -7.68 -0.18
N ALA A 23 -3.12 -6.41 -0.31
CA ALA A 23 -3.22 -5.69 -1.57
C ALA A 23 -2.36 -6.33 -2.68
N GLU A 24 -1.13 -6.77 -2.37
CA GLU A 24 -0.24 -7.43 -3.32
C GLU A 24 -0.82 -8.77 -3.81
N VAL A 25 -1.32 -9.62 -2.91
CA VAL A 25 -1.91 -10.93 -3.25
C VAL A 25 -3.17 -10.80 -4.11
N HIS A 26 -3.96 -9.75 -3.90
CA HIS A 26 -5.23 -9.52 -4.58
C HIS A 26 -5.16 -8.52 -5.75
N ALA A 27 -3.96 -8.06 -6.13
CA ALA A 27 -3.76 -7.05 -7.18
C ALA A 27 -4.59 -5.77 -6.96
N LEU A 28 -4.68 -5.31 -5.71
CA LEU A 28 -5.41 -4.10 -5.33
C LEU A 28 -4.48 -2.88 -5.22
N THR A 29 -5.07 -1.69 -5.33
CA THR A 29 -4.41 -0.42 -5.00
C THR A 29 -4.86 0.04 -3.62
N ILE A 30 -3.91 0.39 -2.76
CA ILE A 30 -4.20 0.92 -1.43
C ILE A 30 -4.64 2.39 -1.55
N LEU A 31 -5.80 2.73 -0.99
CA LEU A 31 -6.20 4.12 -0.79
C LEU A 31 -5.80 4.56 0.63
N THR A 32 -4.89 5.52 0.73
CA THR A 32 -4.36 5.96 2.04
C THR A 32 -3.90 7.41 2.02
N VAL A 33 -4.13 8.12 3.12
CA VAL A 33 -3.53 9.45 3.37
C VAL A 33 -2.16 9.34 4.05
N ASN A 34 -1.79 8.16 4.57
CA ASN A 34 -0.53 7.89 5.25
C ASN A 34 0.52 7.32 4.30
N GLU A 35 0.75 7.99 3.17
CA GLU A 35 1.64 7.52 2.09
C GLU A 35 3.03 7.10 2.58
N ARG A 36 3.57 7.79 3.61
CA ARG A 36 4.88 7.48 4.21
C ARG A 36 5.00 6.05 4.77
N HIS A 37 3.92 5.41 5.23
CA HIS A 37 3.96 4.06 5.79
C HIS A 37 4.04 2.99 4.70
N PHE A 38 3.45 3.28 3.54
CA PHE A 38 3.31 2.32 2.43
C PHE A 38 4.33 2.54 1.31
N ALA A 39 4.87 3.76 1.15
CA ALA A 39 5.88 4.07 0.13
C ALA A 39 7.10 3.11 0.17
N PRO A 40 7.69 2.78 1.33
CA PRO A 40 8.80 1.83 1.39
C PRO A 40 8.41 0.39 1.03
N LEU A 41 7.13 0.05 1.19
CA LEU A 41 6.61 -1.29 0.92
C LEU A 41 6.39 -1.54 -0.57
N GLY A 42 6.52 -0.54 -1.44
CA GLY A 42 6.52 -0.68 -2.90
C GLY A 42 5.28 -1.35 -3.49
N VAL A 43 4.13 -1.18 -2.84
CA VAL A 43 2.81 -1.61 -3.32
C VAL A 43 2.08 -0.45 -4.00
N PRO A 44 1.21 -0.69 -5.00
CA PRO A 44 0.41 0.37 -5.59
C PRO A 44 -0.42 1.09 -4.53
N MET A 45 -0.29 2.41 -4.46
CA MET A 45 -1.05 3.24 -3.52
C MET A 45 -1.42 4.57 -4.14
N LEU A 46 -2.50 5.17 -3.63
CA LEU A 46 -3.00 6.46 -4.06
C LEU A 46 -3.64 7.19 -2.89
N ASN A 47 -3.38 8.50 -2.80
CA ASN A 47 -3.98 9.35 -1.78
C ASN A 47 -5.31 9.93 -2.29
N PRO A 48 -6.47 9.51 -1.75
CA PRO A 48 -7.79 9.92 -2.24
C PRO A 48 -8.07 11.41 -2.05
N LEU A 49 -7.31 12.10 -1.21
CA LEU A 49 -7.42 13.56 -1.03
C LEU A 49 -6.64 14.35 -2.09
N LYS A 50 -5.73 13.70 -2.83
CA LYS A 50 -4.98 14.31 -3.94
C LYS A 50 -5.63 14.03 -5.28
N ALA A 51 -6.06 12.78 -5.50
CA ALA A 51 -6.73 12.33 -6.70
C ALA A 51 -7.58 11.11 -6.35
N LEU A 52 -8.65 10.85 -7.09
CA LEU A 52 -9.39 9.59 -7.02
C LEU A 52 -8.95 8.67 -8.17
N PRO A 53 -8.96 7.34 -7.97
CA PRO A 53 -8.76 6.42 -9.08
C PRO A 53 -9.93 6.53 -10.07
N PRO A 54 -9.72 6.23 -11.36
CA PRO A 54 -10.82 6.14 -12.30
C PRO A 54 -11.81 5.05 -11.84
N LEU A 55 -13.10 5.30 -12.02
CA LEU A 55 -14.10 4.27 -11.77
C LEU A 55 -13.88 3.10 -12.76
N PRO A 56 -14.12 1.85 -12.33
CA PRO A 56 -14.10 0.72 -13.25
C PRO A 56 -15.05 0.98 -14.42
N ALA A 57 -14.63 0.64 -15.63
CA ALA A 57 -15.56 0.60 -16.76
C ALA A 57 -16.64 -0.45 -16.44
N THR A 58 -17.90 -0.03 -16.51
CA THR A 58 -19.09 -0.90 -16.40
C THR A 58 -19.19 -1.87 -17.57
#